data_AF-P02243-F1
#
_entry.id   AF-P02243-F1
#
_cell.length_a   1.000
_cell.length_b   1.000
_cell.length_c   1.000
_cell.angle_alpha   90.00
_cell.angle_beta   90.00
_cell.angle_gamma   90.00
#
_symmetry.space_group_name_H-M   'P 1'
#
loop_
_entity.id
_entity.type
_entity.pdbx_description
1 polymer ?
#
loop_
_entity_poly.entity_id
_entity_poly.type
_entity_poly.pdbx_seq_one_letter_code
_entity_poly.pdbx_strand_id
1 'polypeptide(L)'
;TIKEKQASILALFEHLTSVPKQHIPEKERDNRLHDVGHLSRGKLFSLFHREHLEEATHLYEILHAAKNFDDFLLLCKQARDFVNEGM
;
A
#
# COMPACT_ATOMS: atom_id res chain seq x y z
N THR A 1 19.43 -4.17 -11.43
CA THR A 1 20.22 -2.91 -11.41
C THR A 1 19.48 -1.81 -10.65
N ILE A 2 20.13 -0.69 -10.29
CA ILE A 2 19.43 0.47 -9.68
C ILE A 2 18.32 0.97 -10.62
N LYS A 3 18.58 0.98 -11.93
CA LYS A 3 17.60 1.36 -12.96
C LYS A 3 16.32 0.50 -12.91
N GLU A 4 16.46 -0.82 -12.76
CA GLU A 4 15.30 -1.73 -12.60
C GLU A 4 14.53 -1.48 -11.30
N LYS A 5 15.24 -1.20 -10.20
CA LYS A 5 14.59 -0.85 -8.92
C LYS A 5 13.80 0.45 -9.03
N GLN A 6 14.38 1.47 -9.66
CA GLN A 6 13.70 2.73 -9.92
C GLN A 6 12.45 2.54 -10.77
N ALA A 7 12.55 1.78 -11.88
CA ALA A 7 11.39 1.47 -12.72
C ALA A 7 10.28 0.77 -11.93
N SER A 8 10.64 -0.15 -11.02
CA SER A 8 9.70 -0.86 -10.17
C SER A 8 9.00 0.06 -9.16
N ILE A 9 9.71 1.04 -8.61
CA ILE A 9 9.12 2.07 -7.72
C ILE A 9 8.17 2.96 -8.51
N LEU A 10 8.58 3.46 -9.68
CA LEU A 10 7.74 4.34 -10.50
C LEU A 10 6.40 3.69 -10.83
N ALA A 11 6.40 2.41 -11.19
CA ALA A 11 5.19 1.64 -11.47
C ALA A 11 4.20 1.57 -10.27
N LEU A 12 4.69 1.67 -9.02
CA LEU A 12 3.80 1.71 -7.84
C LEU A 12 2.95 2.98 -7.81
N PHE A 13 3.46 4.10 -8.31
CA PHE A 13 2.81 5.42 -8.26
C PHE A 13 1.99 5.75 -9.52
N GLU A 14 2.07 4.92 -10.56
CA GLU A 14 1.26 5.09 -11.77
C GLU A 14 -0.18 4.62 -11.53
N HIS A 15 -1.20 5.41 -11.92
CA HIS A 15 -2.61 5.01 -11.85
C HIS A 15 -3.16 4.67 -10.45
N LEU A 16 -2.71 5.34 -9.38
CA LEU A 16 -3.19 5.12 -8.01
C LEU A 16 -4.71 5.26 -7.85
N THR A 17 -5.32 6.19 -8.60
CA THR A 17 -6.76 6.46 -8.58
C THR A 17 -7.60 5.49 -9.41
N SER A 18 -6.97 4.63 -10.21
CA SER A 18 -7.70 3.65 -11.02
C SER A 18 -8.20 2.51 -10.15
N VAL A 19 -9.44 2.09 -10.39
CA VAL A 19 -9.99 0.87 -9.77
C VAL A 19 -9.09 -0.31 -10.18
N PRO A 20 -8.55 -1.09 -9.23
CA PRO A 20 -7.78 -2.29 -9.56
C PRO A 20 -8.63 -3.23 -10.41
N LYS A 21 -8.08 -3.66 -11.55
CA LYS A 21 -8.77 -4.63 -12.42
C LYS A 21 -8.90 -6.00 -11.76
N GLN A 22 -8.03 -6.30 -10.80
CA GLN A 22 -8.00 -7.53 -10.03
C GLN A 22 -7.78 -7.14 -8.57
N HIS A 23 -8.71 -7.51 -7.70
CA HIS A 23 -8.53 -7.41 -6.26
C HIS A 23 -7.99 -8.74 -5.75
N ILE A 24 -6.90 -8.70 -4.99
CA ILE A 24 -6.42 -9.86 -4.25
C ILE A 24 -7.47 -10.22 -3.18
N PRO A 25 -8.02 -11.45 -3.20
CA PRO A 25 -8.92 -11.91 -2.15
C PRO A 25 -8.27 -11.75 -0.77
N GLU A 26 -9.04 -11.39 0.26
CA GLU A 26 -8.50 -11.16 1.62
C GLU A 26 -7.66 -12.33 2.14
N LYS A 27 -8.02 -13.56 1.78
CA LYS A 27 -7.32 -14.79 2.15
C LYS A 27 -5.93 -14.95 1.52
N GLU A 28 -5.66 -14.24 0.43
CA GLU A 28 -4.40 -14.29 -0.32
C GLU A 28 -3.49 -13.08 -0.02
N ARG A 29 -3.97 -12.13 0.79
CA ARG A 29 -3.17 -11.00 1.24
C ARG A 29 -2.11 -11.46 2.22
N ASP A 30 -0.97 -10.78 2.20
CA ASP A 30 0.08 -10.96 3.17
C ASP A 30 -0.47 -10.67 4.57
N ASN A 31 -0.28 -11.59 5.51
CA ASN A 31 -0.78 -11.47 6.88
C ASN A 31 -0.30 -10.19 7.57
N ARG A 32 0.84 -9.60 7.15
CA ARG A 32 1.32 -8.33 7.70
C ARG A 32 0.36 -7.17 7.42
N LEU A 33 -0.46 -7.27 6.37
CA LEU A 33 -1.39 -6.24 5.94
C LEU A 33 -2.81 -6.40 6.51
N HIS A 34 -3.01 -7.25 7.53
CA HIS A 34 -4.33 -7.57 8.05
C HIS A 34 -5.05 -6.41 8.75
N ASP A 35 -4.32 -5.41 9.23
CA ASP A 35 -4.84 -4.29 10.02
C ASP A 35 -4.60 -2.92 9.31
N VAL A 36 -4.65 -2.95 7.98
CA VAL A 36 -4.72 -1.76 7.12
C VAL A 36 -5.86 -1.93 6.10
N GLY A 37 -6.30 -0.85 5.47
CA GLY A 37 -7.47 -0.83 4.58
C GLY A 37 -8.78 -0.44 5.29
N HIS A 38 -8.68 0.26 6.42
CA HIS A 38 -9.83 0.75 7.19
C HIS A 38 -10.47 1.95 6.48
N LEU A 39 -9.66 2.90 6.03
CA LEU A 39 -10.11 3.99 5.17
C LEU A 39 -10.42 3.46 3.76
N SER A 40 -11.70 3.48 3.39
CA SER A 40 -12.12 3.06 2.05
C SER A 40 -11.47 3.89 0.95
N ARG A 41 -11.19 3.25 -0.19
CA ARG A 41 -10.76 3.93 -1.42
C ARG A 41 -11.77 4.97 -1.88
N GLY A 42 -11.29 6.03 -2.54
CA GLY A 42 -12.10 7.15 -3.00
C GLY A 42 -12.51 8.15 -1.92
N LYS A 43 -12.15 7.90 -0.65
CA LYS A 43 -12.29 8.87 0.45
C LYS A 43 -11.08 9.78 0.51
N LEU A 44 -11.28 11.01 1.00
CA LEU A 44 -10.16 11.92 1.23
C LEU A 44 -9.36 11.47 2.45
N PHE A 45 -8.11 11.08 2.22
CA PHE A 45 -7.13 10.97 3.28
C PHE A 45 -6.86 12.34 3.92
N SER A 46 -6.58 12.36 5.22
CA SER A 46 -6.41 13.59 5.99
C SER A 46 -5.16 13.49 6.83
N LEU A 47 -4.25 14.43 6.62
CA LEU A 47 -2.99 14.56 7.36
C LEU A 47 -3.16 15.09 8.79
N PHE A 48 -4.40 15.36 9.21
CA PHE A 48 -4.72 15.90 10.53
C PHE A 48 -5.69 15.02 11.31
N HIS A 49 -6.28 14.02 10.67
CA HIS A 49 -7.25 13.13 11.32
C HIS A 49 -6.52 11.97 11.97
N ARG A 50 -6.68 11.81 13.28
CA ARG A 50 -5.94 10.81 14.08
C ARG A 50 -6.05 9.40 13.52
N GLU A 51 -7.26 8.95 13.19
CA GLU A 51 -7.50 7.58 12.68
C GLU A 51 -6.81 7.35 11.33
N HIS A 52 -6.78 8.36 10.45
CA HIS A 52 -6.06 8.29 9.18
C HIS A 52 -4.54 8.19 9.40
N LEU A 53 -4.01 8.97 10.36
CA LEU A 53 -2.59 8.93 10.70
C LEU A 53 -2.17 7.63 11.39
N GLU A 54 -3.04 7.04 12.21
CA GLU A 54 -2.82 5.74 12.86
C GLU A 54 -2.72 4.63 11.81
N GLU A 55 -3.65 4.59 10.85
CA GLU A 55 -3.60 3.62 9.75
C GLU A 55 -2.36 3.82 8.85
N ALA A 56 -2.04 5.08 8.52
CA ALA A 56 -0.85 5.40 7.73
C ALA A 56 0.44 5.00 8.46
N THR A 57 0.42 5.12 9.80
CA THR A 57 1.51 4.68 10.67
C THR A 57 1.72 3.19 10.59
N HIS A 58 0.65 2.42 10.75
CA HIS A 58 0.73 0.98 10.62
C HIS A 58 1.27 0.57 9.24
N LEU A 59 0.78 1.20 8.17
CA LEU A 59 1.23 0.90 6.81
C LEU A 59 2.74 1.16 6.64
N TYR A 60 3.26 2.32 7.03
CA TYR A 60 4.69 2.58 6.84
C TYR A 60 5.57 1.70 7.74
N GLU A 61 5.11 1.31 8.93
CA GLU A 61 5.85 0.39 9.81
C GLU A 61 5.99 -0.99 9.17
N ILE A 62 4.92 -1.51 8.56
CA ILE A 62 4.93 -2.76 7.78
C ILE A 62 5.94 -2.68 6.63
N LEU A 63 5.90 -1.58 5.86
CA LEU A 63 6.79 -1.37 4.71
C LEU A 63 8.25 -1.19 5.14
N HIS A 64 8.49 -0.50 6.24
CA HIS A 64 9.83 -0.28 6.81
C HIS A 64 10.44 -1.57 7.35
N ALA A 65 9.61 -2.47 7.91
CA ALA A 65 10.03 -3.77 8.41
C ALA A 65 10.26 -4.83 7.29
N ALA A 66 10.06 -4.48 6.02
CA ALA A 66 10.28 -5.39 4.90
C ALA A 66 11.74 -5.89 4.85
N LYS A 67 11.92 -7.19 4.61
CA LYS A 67 13.24 -7.85 4.74
C LYS A 67 14.25 -7.36 3.71
N ASN A 68 13.77 -7.01 2.53
CA ASN A 68 14.56 -6.55 1.40
C ASN A 68 13.64 -5.80 0.41
N PHE A 69 14.24 -5.34 -0.69
CA PHE A 69 13.53 -4.57 -1.70
C PHE A 69 12.39 -5.34 -2.40
N ASP A 70 12.55 -6.65 -2.63
CA ASP A 70 11.52 -7.45 -3.32
C ASP A 70 10.32 -7.71 -2.39
N ASP A 71 10.59 -7.94 -1.10
CA ASP A 71 9.57 -8.04 -0.05
C ASP A 71 8.81 -6.73 0.14
N PHE A 72 9.51 -5.59 0.12
CA PHE A 72 8.92 -4.25 0.11
C PHE A 72 7.99 -4.07 -1.10
N LEU A 73 8.47 -4.38 -2.31
CA LEU A 73 7.67 -4.26 -3.53
C LEU A 73 6.43 -5.16 -3.50
N LEU A 74 6.54 -6.38 -2.95
CA LEU A 74 5.40 -7.28 -2.81
C LEU A 74 4.33 -6.66 -1.90
N LEU A 75 4.72 -6.18 -0.73
CA LEU A 75 3.81 -5.51 0.21
C LEU A 75 3.14 -4.29 -0.41
N CYS A 76 3.89 -3.40 -1.06
CA CYS A 76 3.33 -2.22 -1.73
C CYS A 76 2.32 -2.58 -2.81
N LYS A 77 2.63 -3.60 -3.64
CA LYS A 77 1.72 -4.05 -4.70
C LYS A 77 0.41 -4.54 -4.15
N GLN A 78 0.43 -5.33 -3.07
CA GLN A 78 -0.80 -5.82 -2.45
C GLN A 78 -1.57 -4.71 -1.74
N ALA A 79 -0.89 -3.89 -0.94
CA ALA A 79 -1.53 -2.80 -0.18
C ALA A 79 -2.32 -1.85 -1.10
N ARG A 80 -1.71 -1.47 -2.23
CA ARG A 80 -2.31 -0.58 -3.23
C ARG A 80 -3.67 -1.06 -3.77
N ASP A 81 -4.00 -2.36 -3.71
CA ASP A 81 -5.26 -2.87 -4.24
C ASP A 81 -6.47 -2.54 -3.35
N PHE A 82 -6.28 -2.34 -2.05
CA PHE A 82 -7.39 -2.17 -1.11
C PHE A 82 -7.24 -0.98 -0.17
N VAL A 83 -6.03 -0.48 0.05
CA VAL A 83 -5.77 0.73 0.82
C VAL A 83 -6.19 1.99 0.07
N ASN A 84 -6.60 3.03 0.80
CA ASN A 84 -6.89 4.36 0.25
C ASN A 84 -5.72 4.92 -0.57
N GLU A 85 -6.00 5.45 -1.75
CA GLU A 85 -5.00 5.94 -2.70
C GLU A 85 -4.26 7.23 -2.28
N GLY A 86 -4.77 7.95 -1.28
CA GLY A 86 -4.14 9.15 -0.73
C GLY A 86 -3.26 8.89 0.49
N MET A 87 -3.33 7.69 1.07
CA MET A 87 -2.49 7.24 2.17
C MET A 87 -1.22 6.58 1.63
#